data_AF-A0A937W2Y9-F1
#
_entry.id   AF-A0A937W2Y9-F1
#
_cell.length_a   1.000
_cell.length_b   1.000
_cell.length_c   1.000
_cell.angle_alpha   90.00
_cell.angle_beta   90.00
_cell.angle_gamma   90.00
#
_symmetry.space_group_name_H-M   'P 1'
#
loop_
_entity.id
_entity.type
_entity.pdbx_description
1 polymer ?
#
loop_
_entity_poly.entity_id
_entity_poly.type
_entity_poly.pdbx_seq_one_letter_code
_entity_poly.pdbx_strand_id
1 'polypeptide(L)' 'MPRSPTLSFDRGTLLLHPPPPGKAWIDYAVWDDRVERFRIPAMYYRPLVETLNAAGVTLVDNAREFGPLTLTPTVE' A
#
# COMPACT_ATOMS: atom_id res chain seq x y z
N MET A 1 -3.83 -21.57 1.69
CA MET A 1 -3.64 -20.38 2.53
C MET A 1 -4.03 -19.15 1.72
N PRO A 2 -4.76 -18.17 2.28
CA PRO A 2 -5.07 -16.94 1.56
C PRO A 2 -3.77 -16.24 1.15
N ARG A 3 -3.69 -15.77 -0.09
CA ARG A 3 -2.53 -15.02 -0.58
C ARG A 3 -2.46 -13.69 0.17
N SER A 4 -1.30 -13.32 0.68
CA SER A 4 -1.11 -12.01 1.32
C SER A 4 -1.35 -10.89 0.30
N PRO A 5 -2.13 -9.84 0.63
CA PRO A 5 -2.28 -8.67 -0.22
C PRO A 5 -0.92 -8.08 -0.58
N THR A 6 -0.70 -7.77 -1.85
CA THR A 6 0.52 -7.12 -2.33
C THR A 6 0.19 -5.75 -2.88
N LEU A 7 0.97 -4.75 -2.45
CA LEU A 7 0.95 -3.38 -2.97
C LEU A 7 2.18 -3.16 -3.85
N SER A 8 2.00 -2.77 -5.11
CA SER A 8 3.09 -2.49 -6.05
C SER A 8 2.89 -1.14 -6.71
N PHE A 9 3.97 -0.43 -7.05
CA PHE A 9 3.89 0.82 -7.81
C PHE A 9 3.76 0.56 -9.32
N ASP A 10 2.89 1.32 -10.00
CA ASP A 10 2.75 1.34 -11.46
C ASP A 10 2.41 2.77 -11.93
N ARG A 11 3.42 3.45 -12.50
CA ARG A 11 3.30 4.72 -13.25
C ARG A 11 2.42 5.78 -12.58
N GLY A 12 2.65 6.06 -11.29
CA GLY A 12 1.90 7.08 -10.53
C GLY A 12 0.66 6.54 -9.81
N THR A 13 0.40 5.25 -9.92
CA THR A 13 -0.63 4.53 -9.15
C THR A 13 -0.01 3.36 -8.39
N LEU A 14 -0.78 2.76 -7.49
CA LEU A 14 -0.47 1.55 -6.78
C LEU A 14 -1.46 0.48 -7.23
N LEU A 15 -0.95 -0.71 -7.47
CA LEU A 15 -1.74 -1.90 -7.71
C LEU A 15 -1.85 -2.70 -6.42
N LEU A 16 -3.09 -3.00 -6.02
CA LEU A 16 -3.38 -3.77 -4.82
C LEU A 16 -4.06 -5.08 -5.21
N HIS A 17 -3.38 -6.20 -4.97
CA HIS A 17 -3.91 -7.52 -5.25
C HIS A 17 -3.17 -8.61 -4.47
N PRO A 18 -3.87 -9.63 -3.91
CA PRO A 18 -5.33 -9.73 -3.80
C PRO A 18 -5.93 -8.63 -2.90
N PRO A 19 -7.26 -8.40 -2.96
CA PRO A 19 -7.92 -7.46 -2.06
C PRO A 19 -7.68 -7.82 -0.59
N PRO A 20 -7.22 -6.87 0.25
CA PRO A 20 -7.09 -7.09 1.68
C PRO A 20 -8.44 -7.34 2.37
N PRO A 21 -8.45 -8.04 3.52
CA PRO A 21 -9.65 -8.18 4.33
C PRO A 21 -10.11 -6.81 4.85
N GLY A 22 -11.42 -6.69 5.10
CA GLY A 22 -12.04 -5.45 5.55
C GLY A 22 -12.31 -4.46 4.41
N LYS A 23 -12.79 -3.26 4.78
CA LYS A 23 -13.27 -2.24 3.83
C LYS A 23 -12.44 -0.96 3.83
N ALA A 24 -11.47 -0.83 4.73
CA ALA A 24 -10.76 0.43 4.97
C ALA A 24 -9.90 0.91 3.80
N TRP A 25 -9.60 0.04 2.83
CA TRP A 25 -8.85 0.37 1.62
C TRP A 25 -9.75 0.75 0.43
N ILE A 26 -11.06 0.48 0.50
CA ILE A 26 -11.99 0.60 -0.63
C ILE A 26 -12.13 2.06 -1.07
N ASP A 27 -12.15 3.00 -0.13
CA ASP A 27 -12.32 4.43 -0.42
C ASP A 27 -11.15 5.03 -1.22
N TYR A 28 -9.99 4.36 -1.24
CA TYR A 28 -8.81 4.77 -2.00
C TYR A 28 -8.76 4.14 -3.40
N ALA A 29 -9.53 3.09 -3.63
CA ALA A 29 -9.30 2.15 -4.72
C ALA A 29 -10.41 2.15 -5.76
N VAL A 30 -10.00 2.02 -7.03
CA VAL A 30 -10.90 1.79 -8.15
C VAL A 30 -10.47 0.52 -8.85
N TRP A 31 -11.43 -0.32 -9.25
CA TRP A 31 -11.14 -1.49 -10.06
C TRP A 31 -10.71 -1.08 -11.48
N ASP A 32 -9.58 -1.61 -11.96
CA ASP A 32 -9.14 -1.45 -13.34
C ASP A 32 -9.23 -2.79 -14.09
N ASP A 33 -10.23 -2.89 -14.96
CA ASP A 33 -10.48 -4.07 -15.80
C ASP A 33 -9.33 -4.41 -16.75
N ARG A 34 -8.46 -3.46 -17.11
CA ARG A 34 -7.36 -3.71 -18.06
C ARG A 34 -6.27 -4.60 -17.48
N VAL A 35 -6.13 -4.60 -16.16
CA VAL A 35 -5.11 -5.33 -15.41
C VAL A 35 -5.70 -6.26 -14.35
N GLU A 36 -7.03 -6.29 -14.23
CA GLU A 36 -7.81 -7.06 -13.25
C GLU A 36 -7.32 -6.85 -11.81
N ARG A 37 -7.05 -5.60 -11.45
CA ARG A 37 -6.51 -5.21 -10.13
C ARG A 37 -7.11 -3.89 -9.66
N PHE A 38 -7.06 -3.68 -8.34
CA PHE A 38 -7.40 -2.40 -7.75
C PHE A 38 -6.26 -1.40 -7.96
N ARG A 39 -6.58 -0.24 -8.50
CA ARG A 39 -5.69 0.91 -8.64
C ARG A 39 -6.00 1.96 -7.60
N ILE A 40 -4.94 2.52 -7.02
CA ILE A 40 -4.98 3.59 -6.02
C ILE A 40 -4.00 4.68 -6.46
N PRO A 41 -4.34 5.98 -6.46
CA PRO A 41 -3.35 7.02 -6.75
C PRO A 41 -2.16 6.94 -5.77
N ALA A 42 -0.92 7.04 -6.27
CA ALA A 42 0.27 6.78 -5.45
C ALA A 42 0.45 7.74 -4.25
N MET A 43 -0.14 8.94 -4.32
CA MET A 43 -0.18 9.88 -3.20
C MET A 43 -0.87 9.31 -1.95
N TYR A 44 -1.75 8.31 -2.11
CA TYR A 44 -2.42 7.64 -1.00
C TYR A 44 -1.61 6.48 -0.39
N TYR A 45 -0.37 6.26 -0.85
CA TYR A 45 0.48 5.20 -0.31
C TYR A 45 0.56 5.22 1.23
N ARG A 46 0.92 6.36 1.81
CA ARG A 46 1.08 6.53 3.26
C ARG A 46 -0.24 6.27 4.02
N PRO A 47 -1.35 6.98 3.74
CA PRO A 47 -2.60 6.76 4.47
C PRO A 47 -3.16 5.34 4.28
N LEU A 48 -2.99 4.74 3.10
CA LEU A 48 -3.40 3.35 2.85
C LEU A 48 -2.63 2.37 3.74
N VAL A 49 -1.30 2.46 3.76
CA VAL A 49 -0.44 1.57 4.54
C VAL A 49 -0.71 1.73 6.04
N GLU A 50 -0.85 2.95 6.53
CA GLU A 50 -1.20 3.21 7.94
C GLU A 50 -2.57 2.65 8.31
N THR A 51 -3.56 2.81 7.43
CA THR A 51 -4.92 2.28 7.63
C THR A 51 -4.93 0.75 7.68
N LEU A 52 -4.22 0.09 6.77
CA LEU A 52 -4.12 -1.37 6.74
C LEU A 52 -3.36 -1.91 7.96
N ASN A 53 -2.28 -1.26 8.37
CA ASN A 53 -1.54 -1.63 9.58
C ASN A 53 -2.39 -1.45 10.85
N ALA A 54 -3.14 -0.34 10.96
CA ALA A 54 -4.06 -0.11 12.08
C ALA A 54 -5.18 -1.15 12.13
N ALA A 55 -5.61 -1.67 10.98
CA ALA A 55 -6.56 -2.77 10.86
C ALA A 55 -5.94 -4.17 11.09
N GLY A 56 -4.63 -4.26 11.40
CA GLY A 56 -3.92 -5.52 11.64
C GLY A 56 -3.70 -6.34 10.36
N VAL A 57 -3.73 -5.71 9.19
CA VAL A 57 -3.61 -6.38 7.90
C VAL A 57 -2.13 -6.47 7.47
N THR A 58 -1.63 -7.69 7.33
CA THR A 58 -0.29 -7.93 6.79
C THR A 58 -0.25 -7.67 5.28
N LEU A 59 0.43 -6.60 4.88
CA LEU A 59 0.61 -6.18 3.49
C LEU A 59 2.03 -6.48 3.01
N VAL A 60 2.17 -7.11 1.84
CA VAL A 60 3.46 -7.22 1.14
C VAL A 60 3.68 -5.94 0.35
N ASP A 61 4.59 -5.10 0.84
CA ASP A 61 4.85 -3.77 0.28
C ASP A 61 6.02 -3.79 -0.73
N ASN A 62 5.68 -3.98 -2.00
CA ASN A 62 6.59 -3.90 -3.13
C ASN A 62 6.58 -2.51 -3.80
N ALA A 63 5.79 -1.56 -3.28
CA ALA A 63 5.75 -0.18 -3.76
C ALA A 63 6.82 0.70 -3.08
N ARG A 64 7.37 0.24 -1.96
CA ARG A 64 8.42 0.92 -1.21
C ARG A 64 9.75 0.88 -1.96
N GLU A 65 10.11 2.00 -2.58
CA GLU A 65 11.45 2.24 -3.14
C GLU A 65 12.32 3.13 -2.25
N PHE A 66 11.85 3.46 -1.04
CA PHE A 66 12.60 4.26 -0.06
C PHE A 66 13.17 3.41 1.08
N GLY A 67 14.36 3.78 1.54
CA GLY A 67 15.06 3.11 2.63
C GLY A 67 14.81 3.76 4.00
N PRO A 68 15.14 3.07 5.09
CA PRO A 68 15.17 3.67 6.42
C PRO A 68 16.20 4.81 6.46
N LEU A 69 15.80 5.95 7.01
CA LEU A 69 16.69 7.07 7.27
C LEU A 69 17.13 7.02 8.74
N THR A 70 18.40 6.69 8.99
CA THR A 70 18.97 6.75 10.33
C THR A 70 19.30 8.19 10.67
N LEU A 71 18.59 8.76 11.63
CA LEU A 71 18.86 10.10 12.15
C LEU A 71 19.81 9.99 13.34
N THR A 72 20.99 10.60 13.24
CA THR A 72 21.89 10.82 14.38
C THR A 72 21.63 12.21 14.94
N PRO A 73 21.09 12.34 16.16
CA PRO A 73 20.90 13.64 16.78
C PRO A 73 22.27 14.28 17.07
N THR A 74 22.50 15.48 16.54
CA THR A 74 23.59 16.36 17.00
C THR A 74 22.94 17.44 17.84
N VAL A 75 23.03 17.27 19.15
CA VAL A 75 22.65 18.29 20.13
C VAL A 75 23.96 18.67 20.83
N GLU A 76 24.41 19.91 20.67
CA GLU A 76 25.47 20.53 21.48
C GLU A 76 24.93 20.96 22.84
#